data_AF-A0A920RM09-F1
#
_entry.id   AF-A0A920RM09-F1
#
_cell.length_a   1.000
_cell.length_b   1.000
_cell.length_c   1.000
_cell.angle_alpha   90.00
_cell.angle_beta   90.00
_cell.angle_gamma   90.00
#
_symmetry.space_group_name_H-M   'P 1'
#
loop_
_entity.id
_entity.type
_entity.pdbx_description
1 polymer ?
#
loop_
_entity_poly.entity_id
_entity_poly.type
_entity_poly.pdbx_seq_one_letter_code
_entity_poly.pdbx_strand_id
1 'polypeptide(L)'
;MIVDAGVGTASDVAVAMELGCDGVLLNTGIASADDPLLMAHPMRHGCHAGRQAFLAGRIPRKLYATASSPEVGVLGTPGRS
;
A
#
# COMPACT_ATOMS: atom_id res chain seq x y z
N MET A 1 -12.41 -12.33 8.72
CA MET A 1 -12.73 -12.34 7.28
C MET A 1 -11.49 -12.74 6.49
N ILE A 2 -11.64 -13.61 5.48
CA ILE A 2 -10.56 -14.03 4.58
C ILE A 2 -10.83 -13.43 3.20
N VAL A 3 -9.83 -12.79 2.59
CA VAL A 3 -9.92 -12.28 1.21
C VAL A 3 -9.54 -13.40 0.25
N ASP A 4 -10.45 -13.72 -0.69
CA ASP A 4 -10.26 -14.73 -1.73
C ASP A 4 -10.20 -14.07 -3.11
N ALA A 5 -9.21 -14.45 -3.91
CA ALA A 5 -9.16 -14.31 -5.37
C ALA A 5 -9.11 -12.90 -6.01
N GLY A 6 -8.29 -11.97 -5.51
CA GLY A 6 -8.06 -10.69 -6.23
C GLY A 6 -6.72 -9.99 -6.02
N VAL A 7 -5.81 -10.59 -5.23
CA VAL A 7 -4.52 -10.00 -4.88
C VAL A 7 -3.48 -10.35 -5.96
N GLY A 8 -3.08 -9.36 -6.75
CA GLY A 8 -2.12 -9.53 -7.85
C GLY A 8 -0.67 -9.37 -7.39
N THR A 9 -0.44 -8.68 -6.28
CA THR A 9 0.90 -8.42 -5.75
C THR A 9 0.90 -8.28 -4.23
N ALA A 10 2.09 -8.21 -3.63
CA ALA A 10 2.29 -8.12 -2.19
C ALA A 10 1.64 -6.89 -1.53
N SER A 11 1.47 -5.78 -2.27
CA SER A 11 0.80 -4.59 -1.74
C SER A 11 -0.68 -4.83 -1.48
N ASP A 12 -1.36 -5.58 -2.34
CA ASP A 12 -2.79 -5.87 -2.18
C ASP A 12 -3.03 -6.73 -0.93
N VAL A 13 -2.12 -7.69 -0.70
CA VAL A 13 -2.09 -8.51 0.51
C VAL A 13 -1.88 -7.65 1.76
N ALA A 14 -0.92 -6.73 1.72
CA ALA A 14 -0.68 -5.82 2.84
C ALA A 14 -1.92 -4.98 3.16
N VAL A 15 -2.59 -4.43 2.15
CA VAL A 15 -3.83 -3.65 2.31
C VAL A 15 -4.96 -4.51 2.90
N ALA A 16 -5.16 -5.73 2.42
CA ALA A 16 -6.17 -6.64 2.96
C ALA A 16 -5.93 -6.90 4.46
N MET A 17 -4.69 -7.16 4.85
CA MET A 17 -4.33 -7.38 6.26
C MET A 17 -4.43 -6.11 7.11
N GLU A 18 -4.10 -4.93 6.55
CA GLU A 18 -4.30 -3.63 7.21
C GLU A 18 -5.76 -3.34 7.56
N LEU A 19 -6.70 -3.85 6.76
CA LEU A 19 -8.14 -3.70 6.97
C LEU A 19 -8.69 -4.64 8.06
N GLY A 20 -7.83 -5.47 8.66
CA GLY A 20 -8.22 -6.40 9.72
C GLY A 20 -8.68 -7.77 9.21
N CYS A 21 -8.26 -8.19 8.02
CA CYS A 21 -8.47 -9.56 7.57
C CYS A 21 -7.66 -10.54 8.41
N ASP A 22 -8.22 -11.73 8.64
CA ASP A 22 -7.55 -12.79 9.40
C ASP A 22 -6.47 -13.49 8.55
N GLY A 23 -6.65 -13.47 7.24
CA GLY A 23 -5.72 -14.03 6.28
C GLY A 23 -6.13 -13.73 4.84
N VAL A 24 -5.23 -14.08 3.91
CA VAL A 24 -5.42 -13.92 2.47
C VAL A 24 -5.16 -15.28 1.81
N LEU A 25 -6.09 -15.73 0.96
CA LEU A 25 -5.91 -16.93 0.17
C LEU A 25 -5.16 -16.56 -1.12
N LEU A 26 -3.94 -17.08 -1.25
CA LEU A 26 -3.03 -16.82 -2.37
C LEU A 26 -2.94 -18.09 -3.23
N ASN A 27 -3.41 -18.02 -4.47
CA ASN A 27 -3.21 -19.09 -5.45
C ASN A 27 -2.74 -18.49 -6.78
N THR A 28 -3.67 -17.94 -7.57
CA THR A 28 -3.41 -17.42 -8.92
C THR A 28 -2.36 -16.30 -8.93
N GLY A 29 -2.34 -15.41 -7.93
CA GLY A 29 -1.35 -14.34 -7.84
C GLY A 29 0.10 -14.81 -7.70
N ILE A 30 0.34 -16.02 -7.16
CA ILE A 30 1.67 -16.64 -7.10
C ILE A 30 1.87 -17.55 -8.32
N ALA A 31 0.89 -18.41 -8.62
CA ALA A 31 1.00 -19.42 -9.68
C ALA A 31 1.09 -18.83 -11.10
N SER A 32 0.52 -17.64 -11.32
CA SER A 32 0.55 -16.92 -12.61
C SER A 32 1.65 -15.86 -12.70
N ALA A 33 2.51 -15.72 -11.69
CA ALA A 33 3.67 -14.84 -11.77
C ALA A 33 4.74 -15.43 -12.70
N ASP A 34 5.54 -14.55 -13.34
CA ASP A 34 6.67 -14.99 -14.16
C ASP A 34 7.69 -15.82 -13.37
N ASP A 35 7.89 -15.46 -12.09
CA ASP A 35 8.64 -16.26 -11.12
C ASP A 35 7.81 -16.47 -9.84
N PRO A 36 7.10 -17.62 -9.73
CA PRO A 36 6.26 -17.95 -8.58
C PRO A 36 7.05 -18.07 -7.26
N LEU A 37 8.29 -18.57 -7.33
CA LEU A 37 9.12 -18.76 -6.14
C LEU A 37 9.56 -17.40 -5.60
N LEU A 38 9.98 -16.50 -6.49
CA LEU A 38 10.30 -15.13 -6.13
C LEU A 38 9.07 -14.40 -5.60
N MET A 39 7.89 -14.60 -6.19
CA MET A 39 6.65 -13.92 -5.77
C MET A 39 6.14 -14.37 -4.39
N ALA A 40 6.38 -15.62 -3.99
CA ALA A 40 5.93 -16.13 -2.69
C ALA A 40 6.54 -15.35 -1.50
N HIS A 41 7.79 -14.90 -1.61
CA HIS A 41 8.48 -14.17 -0.55
C HIS A 41 7.85 -12.80 -0.25
N PRO A 42 7.71 -11.88 -1.23
CA PRO A 42 7.00 -10.62 -1.05
C PRO A 42 5.58 -10.79 -0.53
N MET A 43 4.81 -11.77 -1.03
CA MET A 43 3.43 -12.01 -0.58
C MET A 43 3.37 -12.30 0.92
N ARG A 44 4.28 -13.14 1.44
CA ARG A 44 4.40 -13.40 2.87
C ARG A 44 4.78 -12.14 3.66
N HIS A 45 5.71 -11.34 3.13
CA HIS A 45 6.09 -10.07 3.75
C HIS A 45 4.92 -9.08 3.79
N GLY A 46 4.12 -9.02 2.73
CA GLY A 46 2.88 -8.22 2.68
C GLY A 46 1.90 -8.63 3.78
N CYS A 47 1.68 -9.94 3.97
CA CYS A 47 0.85 -10.45 5.07
C CYS A 47 1.32 -9.96 6.43
N HIS A 48 2.62 -10.14 6.72
CA HIS A 48 3.19 -9.74 8.02
C HIS A 48 3.16 -8.22 8.21
N ALA A 49 3.60 -7.46 7.22
CA ALA A 49 3.65 -6.00 7.28
C ALA A 49 2.24 -5.42 7.49
N GLY A 50 1.25 -5.88 6.72
CA GLY A 50 -0.12 -5.41 6.85
C GLY A 50 -0.74 -5.77 8.20
N ARG A 51 -0.48 -6.98 8.73
CA ARG A 51 -0.96 -7.36 10.06
C ARG A 51 -0.29 -6.53 11.16
N GLN A 52 1.01 -6.27 11.04
CA GLN A 52 1.72 -5.39 11.97
C GLN A 52 1.18 -3.96 11.92
N ALA A 53 0.89 -3.44 10.72
CA ALA A 53 0.30 -2.12 10.55
C ALA A 53 -1.12 -2.02 11.13
N PHE A 54 -1.94 -3.07 11.01
CA PHE A 54 -3.25 -3.16 11.67
C PHE A 54 -3.10 -3.07 13.20
N LEU A 55 -2.19 -3.87 13.78
CA LEU A 55 -1.95 -3.89 15.23
C LEU A 55 -1.33 -2.59 15.75
N ALA A 56 -0.49 -1.93 14.94
CA ALA A 56 0.16 -0.68 15.31
C ALA A 56 -0.80 0.52 15.32
N GLY A 57 -1.95 0.42 14.63
CA GLY A 57 -2.91 1.52 14.50
C GLY A 57 -2.39 2.61 13.58
N ARG A 58 -2.64 2.46 12.26
CA ARG A 58 -2.27 3.46 11.25
C ARG A 58 -2.78 4.86 11.61
N ILE A 59 -2.02 5.89 11.22
CA ILE A 59 -2.53 7.27 11.26
C ILE A 59 -3.82 7.39 10.45
N PRO A 60 -4.80 8.19 10.91
CA PRO A 60 -6.02 8.42 10.17
C PRO A 60 -5.68 8.99 8.78
N ARG A 61 -6.25 8.40 7.72
CA ARG A 61 -6.11 8.95 6.37
C ARG A 61 -6.79 10.31 6.34
N LYS A 62 -6.02 11.38 6.16
CA LYS A 62 -6.60 12.67 5.78
C LYS A 62 -7.14 12.51 4.35
N LEU A 63 -8.47 12.63 4.19
CA LEU A 63 -9.15 12.63 2.88
C LEU A 63 -8.67 13.79 1.99
N TYR A 64 -8.18 14.86 2.61
CA TYR A 64 -7.56 15.98 1.94
C TYR A 64 -6.05 15.88 2.13
N ALA A 65 -5.36 15.36 1.13
CA ALA A 65 -3.94 15.60 0.99
C ALA A 65 -3.77 17.10 0.70
N THR A 66 -3.60 17.92 1.73
CA THR A 66 -2.92 19.20 1.54
C THR A 66 -1.53 18.81 1.07
N ALA A 67 -1.23 19.05 -0.21
CA ALA A 67 0.09 18.82 -0.77
C ALA A 67 1.11 19.40 0.21
N SER A 68 2.03 18.57 0.70
CA SER A 68 3.13 19.06 1.54
C SER A 68 4.17 19.82 0.71
N SER A 69 3.92 19.99 -0.58
CA SER A 69 4.54 20.98 -1.43
C SER A 69 3.67 22.24 -1.39
N PRO A 70 4.02 23.27 -0.62
CA PRO A 70 3.45 24.59 -0.90
C PRO A 70 4.01 25.03 -2.25
N GLU A 71 3.29 24.74 -3.32
CA GLU A 71 3.44 25.42 -4.62
C GLU A 71 2.83 26.83 -4.57
N VAL A 72 3.01 27.51 -3.44
CA VAL A 72 2.73 28.94 -3.22
C VAL A 72 4.04 29.60 -2.80
N GLY A 73 4.95 29.68 -3.76
CA GLY A 73 6.04 30.65 -3.82
C GLY A 73 5.94 31.44 -5.12
N VAL A 74 4.74 31.83 -5.52
CA VAL A 74 4.49 32.70 -6.67
C VAL A 74 4.43 34.15 -6.18
N LEU A 75 5.41 34.93 -6.66
CA LEU A 75 5.45 36.38 -6.91
C LEU A 75 5.84 37.39 -5.81
N GLY A 76 6.83 38.21 -6.16
CA GLY A 76 7.18 39.52 -5.59
C GLY A 76 8.59 40.00 -6.03
N THR A 77 8.84 40.39 -7.30
CA THR A 77 8.97 41.81 -7.80
C THR A 77 10.33 42.49 -7.43
N PRO A 78 10.88 43.55 -8.10
CA PRO A 78 10.66 44.17 -9.43
C PRO A 78 11.96 44.27 -10.30
N GLY A 79 11.84 44.76 -11.55
CA GLY A 79 12.93 45.56 -12.13
C GLY A 79 13.05 45.59 -13.65
N ARG A 80 12.68 46.74 -14.24
CA ARG A 80 13.21 47.30 -15.50
C ARG A 80 14.72 47.01 -15.62
N SER A 81 15.29 46.75 -16.79
CA SER A 81 15.30 47.57 -18.03
C SER A 81 15.85 46.76 -19.19
#